data_AF-A0A7Y2XQB5-F1
#
_entry.id   AF-A0A7Y2XQB5-F1
#
_cell.length_a   1.000
_cell.length_b   1.000
_cell.length_c   1.000
_cell.angle_alpha   90.00
_cell.angle_beta   90.00
_cell.angle_gamma   90.00
#
_symmetry.space_group_name_H-M   'P 1'
#
loop_
_entity.id
_entity.type
_entity.pdbx_description
1 polymer ?
#
loop_
_entity_poly.entity_id
_entity_poly.type
_entity_poly.pdbx_seq_one_letter_code
_entity_poly.pdbx_strand_id
1 'polypeptide(L)'
;MKRRKFLQTAAVVSAGPFVLPQASISQSTAHAAEKGSAPPWRFVSMPDFLNVDTDYPQQGWEDALGYILKSVKSEQPDFLVVPGDLVMGRWHHNPGKEGIAGIRHFADRYYPAWKARLEAHGLKWYAALGDHEVGDNPWRYDGALENVAAYKAEFRKHLGMPLNGPEHMKGTAFWWKHKNVLFISVDVFEEGESAQGAIRAGVTGKQLEWLEAVITQNKEVRHVVVMGHTPCLGPVRKWSSSGLMTTGGRESAFWQTMAKHKVSLYLCGEVHAITCTERDGVQQVAHGGLIGYNRRINYMVVDVYPDRLELTLKEIDIVPSGKKLWQPGNNRPLENVDISPEMQQRGYVAVGKVTLNDTASPRTFENRQGYFLKKYETSTDRAGPSKQLPRINLDGTVGD
;
A
#
# COMPACT_ATOMS: atom_id res chain seq x y z
N MET A 1 -59.46 55.78 29.80
CA MET A 1 -60.83 55.68 30.36
C MET A 1 -61.17 54.20 30.53
N LYS A 2 -61.45 53.78 31.78
CA LYS A 2 -62.07 52.53 32.26
C LYS A 2 -61.40 51.16 32.03
N ARG A 3 -60.92 50.63 33.17
CA ARG A 3 -60.64 49.22 33.51
C ARG A 3 -61.88 48.32 33.35
N ARG A 4 -61.68 47.03 33.07
CA ARG A 4 -62.47 45.94 33.68
C ARG A 4 -61.62 44.67 33.83
N LYS A 5 -61.49 44.22 35.09
CA LYS A 5 -61.08 42.88 35.52
C LYS A 5 -62.23 41.90 35.23
N PHE A 6 -61.92 40.63 34.95
CA PHE A 6 -62.71 39.50 35.44
C PHE A 6 -61.80 38.32 35.78
N LEU A 7 -62.06 37.73 36.94
CA LEU A 7 -61.44 36.55 37.52
C LEU A 7 -62.21 35.28 37.11
N GLN A 8 -61.45 34.18 37.02
CA GLN A 8 -61.71 32.78 37.44
C GLN A 8 -63.02 32.07 37.06
N THR A 9 -62.85 30.89 36.46
CA THR A 9 -63.27 29.61 37.07
C THR A 9 -62.38 28.47 36.60
N ALA A 10 -62.04 27.60 37.55
CA ALA A 10 -61.17 26.44 37.41
C ALA A 10 -61.95 25.19 37.00
N ALA A 11 -61.29 24.28 36.29
CA ALA A 11 -61.60 22.85 36.34
C ALA A 11 -60.28 22.08 36.44
N VAL A 12 -60.13 21.36 37.54
CA VAL A 12 -59.04 20.46 37.88
C VAL A 12 -59.41 19.08 37.35
N VAL A 13 -58.53 18.45 36.57
CA VAL A 13 -58.48 16.98 36.46
C VAL A 13 -57.02 16.59 36.61
N SER A 14 -56.78 15.71 37.58
CA SER A 14 -55.50 15.13 37.95
C SER A 14 -55.06 14.07 36.94
N ALA A 15 -53.76 14.03 36.65
CA ALA A 15 -53.07 12.84 36.17
C ALA A 15 -51.68 12.83 36.80
N GLY A 16 -51.35 11.71 37.47
CA GLY A 16 -50.17 11.54 38.30
C GLY A 16 -48.85 11.53 37.53
N PRO A 17 -47.72 11.50 38.26
CA PRO A 17 -46.39 11.60 37.67
C PRO A 17 -46.04 10.31 36.92
N PHE A 18 -45.84 10.45 35.61
CA PHE A 18 -45.17 9.44 34.79
C PHE A 18 -43.68 9.42 35.17
N VAL A 19 -43.24 8.33 35.79
CA VAL A 19 -41.83 8.05 36.06
C VAL A 19 -41.22 7.52 34.75
N LEU A 20 -40.32 8.30 34.15
CA LEU A 20 -39.49 7.86 33.03
C LEU A 20 -38.36 6.94 33.55
N PRO A 21 -38.03 5.83 32.86
CA PRO A 21 -36.91 5.00 33.26
C PRO A 21 -35.59 5.73 32.99
N GLN A 22 -34.73 5.81 34.02
CA GLN A 22 -33.35 6.23 33.88
C GLN A 22 -32.59 5.20 33.04
N ALA A 23 -32.18 5.60 31.83
CA ALA A 23 -31.18 4.88 31.08
C ALA A 23 -29.83 5.03 31.80
N SER A 24 -29.30 3.91 32.30
CA SER A 24 -27.94 3.80 32.81
C SER A 24 -26.96 4.00 31.65
N ILE A 25 -26.36 5.20 31.60
CA ILE A 25 -25.23 5.49 30.74
C ILE A 25 -24.04 4.68 31.28
N SER A 26 -23.70 3.60 30.59
CA SER A 26 -22.40 2.94 30.73
C SER A 26 -21.31 3.95 30.37
N GLN A 27 -20.52 4.35 31.36
CA GLN A 27 -19.33 5.16 31.17
C GLN A 27 -18.31 4.34 30.36
N SER A 28 -18.29 4.56 29.05
CA SER A 28 -17.12 4.29 28.23
C SER A 28 -15.96 5.11 28.81
N THR A 29 -14.92 4.41 29.23
CA THR A 29 -13.63 4.98 29.65
C THR A 29 -12.95 5.61 28.43
N ALA A 30 -13.40 6.79 28.05
CA ALA A 30 -12.65 7.68 27.19
C ALA A 30 -11.34 8.01 27.91
N HIS A 31 -10.22 7.43 27.44
CA HIS A 31 -8.90 7.92 27.76
C HIS A 31 -8.87 9.42 27.48
N ALA A 32 -8.52 10.19 28.51
CA ALA A 32 -8.40 11.63 28.42
C ALA A 32 -7.47 11.98 27.26
N ALA A 33 -8.03 12.63 26.24
CA ALA A 33 -7.25 13.24 25.18
C ALA A 33 -6.33 14.28 25.83
N GLU A 34 -5.01 14.05 25.75
CA GLU A 34 -4.04 15.08 26.09
C GLU A 34 -4.31 16.32 25.22
N LYS A 35 -4.50 17.46 25.91
CA LYS A 35 -4.62 18.78 25.29
C LYS A 35 -3.32 19.10 24.55
N GLY A 36 -3.38 19.11 23.21
CA GLY A 36 -2.38 19.74 22.35
C GLY A 36 -1.82 18.90 21.20
N SER A 37 -2.21 17.64 21.02
CA SER A 37 -1.74 16.84 19.88
C SER A 37 -2.53 17.18 18.61
N ALA A 38 -1.80 17.41 17.51
CA ALA A 38 -2.40 17.57 16.19
C ALA A 38 -3.28 16.33 15.87
N PRO A 39 -4.44 16.50 15.20
CA PRO A 39 -5.30 15.37 14.85
C PRO A 39 -4.51 14.36 14.01
N PRO A 40 -4.77 13.05 14.17
CA PRO A 40 -4.12 12.05 13.33
C PRO A 40 -4.45 12.31 11.87
N TRP A 41 -3.54 11.91 11.01
CA TRP A 41 -3.73 11.94 9.56
C TRP A 41 -3.39 10.59 8.98
N ARG A 42 -3.79 10.36 7.72
CA ARG A 42 -3.76 9.03 7.13
C ARG A 42 -3.09 9.02 5.78
N PHE A 43 -2.39 7.94 5.50
CA PHE A 43 -2.05 7.54 4.13
C PHE A 43 -2.45 6.09 3.90
N VAL A 44 -2.52 5.67 2.64
CA VAL A 44 -2.79 4.29 2.25
C VAL A 44 -1.62 3.74 1.46
N SER A 45 -1.25 2.48 1.68
CA SER A 45 -0.33 1.71 0.84
C SER A 45 -1.11 0.71 0.00
N MET A 46 -0.81 0.62 -1.30
CA MET A 46 -1.43 -0.35 -2.22
C MET A 46 -0.46 -0.70 -3.36
N PRO A 47 0.62 -1.47 -3.10
CA PRO A 47 1.54 -1.94 -4.13
C PRO A 47 0.82 -2.84 -5.13
N ASP A 48 1.42 -3.02 -6.30
CA ASP A 48 0.90 -3.85 -7.40
C ASP A 48 -0.45 -3.37 -7.94
N PHE A 49 -0.87 -2.14 -7.59
CA PHE A 49 -1.97 -1.50 -8.28
C PHE A 49 -1.40 -0.86 -9.54
N LEU A 50 -1.64 -1.36 -10.76
CA LEU A 50 -2.59 -2.42 -11.13
C LEU A 50 -1.90 -3.76 -11.50
N ASN A 51 -0.59 -3.72 -11.73
CA ASN A 51 0.24 -4.84 -12.18
C ASN A 51 -0.26 -5.48 -13.49
N VAL A 52 -0.88 -4.68 -14.37
CA VAL A 52 -1.27 -5.05 -15.74
C VAL A 52 -1.30 -3.86 -16.70
N ASP A 53 -1.12 -4.13 -17.98
CA ASP A 53 -1.22 -3.18 -19.09
C ASP A 53 -2.69 -3.03 -19.54
N THR A 54 -3.38 -1.98 -19.07
CA THR A 54 -4.79 -1.72 -19.45
C THR A 54 -5.03 -0.26 -19.81
N ASP A 55 -5.86 -0.03 -20.83
CA ASP A 55 -6.33 1.30 -21.21
C ASP A 55 -7.25 1.89 -20.17
N TYR A 56 -7.44 3.21 -20.11
CA TYR A 56 -8.47 3.83 -19.28
C TYR A 56 -9.51 4.56 -20.15
N PRO A 57 -10.79 4.18 -20.11
CA PRO A 57 -11.36 3.04 -19.38
C PRO A 57 -10.99 1.68 -20.02
N GLN A 58 -10.85 0.63 -19.20
CA GLN A 58 -10.75 -0.76 -19.64
C GLN A 58 -12.13 -1.42 -19.60
N GLN A 59 -12.59 -1.92 -20.75
CA GLN A 59 -13.86 -2.65 -20.81
C GLN A 59 -13.86 -3.83 -19.82
N GLY A 60 -14.92 -3.95 -19.02
CA GLY A 60 -15.13 -5.03 -18.05
C GLY A 60 -14.47 -4.81 -16.68
N TRP A 61 -13.79 -3.68 -16.44
CA TRP A 61 -12.98 -3.47 -15.23
C TRP A 61 -13.38 -2.26 -14.40
N GLU A 62 -13.83 -1.17 -15.02
CA GLU A 62 -13.93 0.13 -14.34
C GLU A 62 -14.98 0.18 -13.21
N ASP A 63 -16.01 -0.66 -13.21
CA ASP A 63 -16.96 -0.72 -12.10
C ASP A 63 -16.27 -1.27 -10.83
N ALA A 64 -15.53 -2.38 -10.95
CA ALA A 64 -14.78 -2.96 -9.84
C ALA A 64 -13.59 -2.07 -9.43
N LEU A 65 -12.82 -1.55 -10.39
CA LEU A 65 -11.73 -0.61 -10.09
C LEU A 65 -12.26 0.66 -9.44
N GLY A 66 -13.39 1.18 -9.91
CA GLY A 66 -14.06 2.33 -9.33
C GLY A 66 -14.50 2.07 -7.89
N TYR A 67 -15.03 0.88 -7.60
CA TYR A 67 -15.35 0.47 -6.23
C TYR A 67 -14.09 0.43 -5.33
N ILE A 68 -12.99 -0.17 -5.82
CA ILE A 68 -11.71 -0.27 -5.09
C ILE A 68 -11.17 1.12 -4.77
N LEU A 69 -11.07 2.01 -5.78
CA LEU A 69 -10.52 3.35 -5.62
C LEU A 69 -11.43 4.27 -4.79
N LYS A 70 -12.76 4.13 -4.90
CA LYS A 70 -13.71 4.81 -4.00
C LYS A 70 -13.55 4.33 -2.56
N SER A 71 -13.31 3.04 -2.34
CA SER A 71 -13.04 2.50 -1.01
C SER A 71 -11.76 3.12 -0.41
N VAL A 72 -10.66 3.16 -1.18
CA VAL A 72 -9.42 3.84 -0.77
C VAL A 72 -9.65 5.32 -0.49
N LYS A 73 -10.40 6.02 -1.35
CA LYS A 73 -10.73 7.44 -1.16
C LYS A 73 -11.59 7.68 0.09
N SER A 74 -12.47 6.74 0.44
CA SER A 74 -13.34 6.82 1.61
C SER A 74 -12.58 6.72 2.93
N GLU A 75 -11.38 6.15 2.92
CA GLU A 75 -10.45 6.22 4.05
C GLU A 75 -9.94 7.66 4.29
N GLN A 76 -10.19 8.59 3.37
CA GLN A 76 -9.72 9.98 3.42
C GLN A 76 -8.19 10.11 3.60
N PRO A 77 -7.38 9.41 2.78
CA PRO A 77 -5.93 9.56 2.87
C PRO A 77 -5.49 10.93 2.35
N ASP A 78 -4.44 11.48 2.95
CA ASP A 78 -3.73 12.65 2.41
C ASP A 78 -3.09 12.28 1.05
N PHE A 79 -2.61 11.04 0.90
CA PHE A 79 -2.16 10.43 -0.35
C PHE A 79 -2.09 8.89 -0.27
N LEU A 80 -2.05 8.27 -1.46
CA LEU A 80 -1.76 6.85 -1.69
C LEU A 80 -0.26 6.67 -1.97
N VAL A 81 0.35 5.61 -1.44
CA VAL A 81 1.68 5.15 -1.87
C VAL A 81 1.55 3.80 -2.58
N VAL A 82 2.26 3.65 -3.70
CA VAL A 82 2.26 2.43 -4.53
C VAL A 82 3.68 1.92 -4.67
N PRO A 83 4.13 0.98 -3.80
CA PRO A 83 5.46 0.39 -3.85
C PRO A 83 5.71 -0.55 -5.05
N GLY A 84 5.63 -0.03 -6.27
CA GLY A 84 5.98 -0.72 -7.51
C GLY A 84 4.85 -1.52 -8.17
N ASP A 85 5.16 -1.99 -9.37
CA ASP A 85 4.35 -2.79 -10.30
C ASP A 85 3.01 -2.14 -10.66
N LEU A 86 3.14 -1.01 -11.34
CA LEU A 86 1.99 -0.25 -11.84
C LEU A 86 1.38 -0.94 -13.07
N VAL A 87 2.23 -1.58 -13.87
CA VAL A 87 1.95 -2.16 -15.19
C VAL A 87 2.47 -3.60 -15.29
N MET A 88 2.29 -4.30 -16.43
CA MET A 88 2.96 -5.60 -16.65
C MET A 88 4.39 -5.44 -17.16
N GLY A 89 4.66 -4.37 -17.91
CA GLY A 89 6.03 -3.93 -18.12
C GLY A 89 6.94 -4.82 -18.97
N ARG A 90 6.44 -5.84 -19.70
CA ARG A 90 7.24 -6.70 -20.62
C ARG A 90 7.32 -6.19 -22.06
N TRP A 91 7.28 -4.87 -22.23
CA TRP A 91 7.13 -4.16 -23.50
C TRP A 91 8.25 -4.37 -24.51
N HIS A 92 9.49 -4.54 -24.06
CA HIS A 92 10.65 -4.77 -24.93
C HIS A 92 10.63 -6.13 -25.67
N HIS A 93 9.78 -7.07 -25.24
CA HIS A 93 9.57 -8.35 -25.89
C HIS A 93 8.40 -8.35 -26.88
N ASN A 94 7.74 -7.22 -27.11
CA ASN A 94 6.55 -7.19 -27.95
C ASN A 94 6.89 -7.43 -29.44
N PRO A 95 6.33 -8.47 -30.08
CA PRO A 95 6.58 -8.75 -31.49
C PRO A 95 6.19 -7.59 -32.40
N GLY A 96 7.07 -7.21 -33.31
CA GLY A 96 6.90 -6.10 -34.24
C GLY A 96 7.14 -4.72 -33.61
N LYS A 97 7.55 -4.67 -32.33
CA LYS A 97 7.98 -3.46 -31.65
C LYS A 97 8.87 -3.78 -30.45
N GLU A 98 10.05 -4.32 -30.73
CA GLU A 98 10.98 -4.82 -29.73
C GLU A 98 11.86 -3.71 -29.12
N GLY A 99 12.51 -4.02 -28.00
CA GLY A 99 13.47 -3.14 -27.33
C GLY A 99 12.88 -1.79 -26.92
N ILE A 100 13.70 -0.75 -26.98
CA ILE A 100 13.37 0.62 -26.58
C ILE A 100 12.13 1.17 -27.31
N ALA A 101 11.91 0.78 -28.57
CA ALA A 101 10.74 1.21 -29.33
C ALA A 101 9.43 0.68 -28.73
N GLY A 102 9.44 -0.58 -28.26
CA GLY A 102 8.32 -1.18 -27.53
C GLY A 102 8.07 -0.48 -26.21
N ILE A 103 9.14 -0.29 -25.44
CA ILE A 103 9.10 0.38 -24.13
C ILE A 103 8.42 1.74 -24.25
N ARG A 104 8.91 2.62 -25.14
CA ARG A 104 8.35 3.96 -25.33
C ARG A 104 6.89 3.93 -25.72
N HIS A 105 6.55 3.08 -26.70
CA HIS A 105 5.19 3.02 -27.22
C HIS A 105 4.16 2.63 -26.16
N PHE A 106 4.47 1.63 -25.34
CA PHE A 106 3.56 1.14 -24.32
C PHE A 106 3.59 2.00 -23.05
N ALA A 107 4.74 2.61 -22.72
CA ALA A 107 4.82 3.63 -21.66
C ALA A 107 3.92 4.83 -21.96
N ASP A 108 3.96 5.34 -23.21
CA ASP A 108 3.11 6.44 -23.68
C ASP A 108 1.62 6.12 -23.62
N ARG A 109 1.24 4.84 -23.53
CA ARG A 109 -0.14 4.37 -23.46
C ARG A 109 -0.58 4.08 -22.02
N TYR A 110 0.16 3.23 -21.31
CA TYR A 110 -0.32 2.62 -20.07
C TYR A 110 -0.03 3.45 -18.83
N TYR A 111 1.07 4.21 -18.77
CA TYR A 111 1.26 5.11 -17.62
C TYR A 111 0.22 6.24 -17.58
N PRO A 112 -0.13 6.93 -18.69
CA PRO A 112 -1.24 7.88 -18.67
C PRO A 112 -2.57 7.25 -18.25
N ALA A 113 -2.89 6.04 -18.74
CA ALA A 113 -4.10 5.33 -18.34
C ALA A 113 -4.13 4.99 -16.84
N TRP A 114 -3.01 4.54 -16.29
CA TRP A 114 -2.86 4.26 -14.86
C TRP A 114 -3.07 5.52 -14.01
N LYS A 115 -2.46 6.65 -14.39
CA LYS A 115 -2.64 7.94 -13.69
C LYS A 115 -4.08 8.44 -13.75
N ALA A 116 -4.68 8.40 -14.95
CA ALA A 116 -6.03 8.89 -15.18
C ALA A 116 -7.06 8.19 -14.27
N ARG A 117 -6.86 6.91 -13.95
CA ARG A 117 -7.68 6.18 -12.96
C ARG A 117 -7.63 6.79 -11.58
N LEU A 118 -6.43 7.08 -11.07
CA LEU A 118 -6.26 7.68 -9.74
C LEU A 118 -6.77 9.11 -9.69
N GLU A 119 -6.51 9.89 -10.75
CA GLU A 119 -6.95 11.28 -10.90
C GLU A 119 -8.48 11.38 -10.96
N ALA A 120 -9.15 10.49 -11.71
CA ALA A 120 -10.60 10.43 -11.78
C ALA A 120 -11.28 10.15 -10.43
N HIS A 121 -10.54 9.58 -9.48
CA HIS A 121 -11.00 9.32 -8.11
C HIS A 121 -10.47 10.34 -7.09
N GLY A 122 -9.80 11.40 -7.56
CA GLY A 122 -9.28 12.47 -6.71
C GLY A 122 -8.24 11.99 -5.70
N LEU A 123 -7.45 10.97 -6.05
CA LEU A 123 -6.38 10.43 -5.22
C LEU A 123 -5.06 11.11 -5.60
N LYS A 124 -4.37 11.67 -4.61
CA LYS A 124 -2.95 12.03 -4.72
C LYS A 124 -2.13 10.77 -4.49
N TRP A 125 -1.01 10.63 -5.19
CA TRP A 125 -0.23 9.39 -5.14
C TRP A 125 1.26 9.63 -5.27
N TYR A 126 2.04 8.69 -4.72
CA TYR A 126 3.47 8.52 -4.95
C TYR A 126 3.75 7.07 -5.31
N ALA A 127 4.59 6.83 -6.31
CA ALA A 127 4.92 5.49 -6.78
C ALA A 127 6.42 5.23 -6.70
N ALA A 128 6.78 4.01 -6.30
CA ALA A 128 8.13 3.45 -6.47
C ALA A 128 8.20 2.62 -7.75
N LEU A 129 9.41 2.24 -8.17
CA LEU A 129 9.59 1.21 -9.20
C LEU A 129 9.31 -0.17 -8.62
N GLY A 130 8.58 -1.00 -9.38
CA GLY A 130 8.62 -2.47 -9.30
C GLY A 130 9.46 -3.06 -10.43
N ASP A 131 9.60 -4.39 -10.43
CA ASP A 131 10.45 -5.04 -11.42
C ASP A 131 9.83 -4.92 -12.82
N HIS A 132 8.50 -4.81 -12.90
CA HIS A 132 7.79 -4.53 -14.14
C HIS A 132 8.12 -3.13 -14.71
N GLU A 133 8.45 -2.15 -13.85
CA GLU A 133 8.95 -0.85 -14.30
C GLU A 133 10.45 -0.86 -14.69
N VAL A 134 11.07 -2.04 -14.74
CA VAL A 134 12.41 -2.25 -15.31
C VAL A 134 12.47 -3.47 -16.25
N GLY A 135 11.32 -3.91 -16.77
CA GLY A 135 11.23 -4.96 -17.78
C GLY A 135 10.91 -6.37 -17.27
N ASP A 136 10.65 -6.54 -15.97
CA ASP A 136 10.37 -7.82 -15.30
C ASP A 136 11.59 -8.78 -15.33
N ASN A 137 11.69 -9.65 -14.33
CA ASN A 137 12.78 -10.60 -14.21
C ASN A 137 12.53 -11.90 -15.03
N PRO A 138 13.58 -12.64 -15.44
CA PRO A 138 15.00 -12.35 -15.27
C PRO A 138 15.62 -11.53 -16.42
N TRP A 139 16.48 -10.58 -16.08
CA TRP A 139 17.29 -9.74 -16.97
C TRP A 139 18.51 -10.49 -17.56
N ARG A 140 18.28 -11.68 -18.11
CA ARG A 140 19.30 -12.58 -18.70
C ARG A 140 19.25 -12.53 -20.23
N TYR A 141 19.50 -11.37 -20.80
CA TYR A 141 19.49 -11.18 -22.26
C TYR A 141 20.36 -9.99 -22.66
N ASP A 142 20.82 -9.99 -23.91
CA ASP A 142 21.61 -8.90 -24.48
C ASP A 142 20.76 -7.63 -24.60
N GLY A 143 21.28 -6.49 -24.12
CA GLY A 143 20.53 -5.23 -24.12
C GLY A 143 19.70 -4.97 -22.85
N ALA A 144 19.83 -5.81 -21.80
CA ALA A 144 19.04 -5.68 -20.58
C ALA A 144 19.25 -4.34 -19.86
N LEU A 145 20.50 -3.87 -19.75
CA LEU A 145 20.81 -2.62 -19.07
C LEU A 145 20.27 -1.41 -19.84
N GLU A 146 20.36 -1.44 -21.16
CA GLU A 146 19.81 -0.41 -22.06
C GLU A 146 18.28 -0.36 -21.96
N ASN A 147 17.62 -1.51 -21.91
CA ASN A 147 16.18 -1.58 -21.71
C ASN A 147 15.78 -1.07 -20.32
N VAL A 148 16.47 -1.50 -19.25
CA VAL A 148 16.23 -1.02 -17.88
C VAL A 148 16.37 0.49 -17.80
N ALA A 149 17.42 1.06 -18.39
CA ALA A 149 17.62 2.50 -18.45
C ALA A 149 16.46 3.20 -19.21
N ALA A 150 15.99 2.61 -20.32
CA ALA A 150 14.85 3.14 -21.06
C ALA A 150 13.55 3.09 -20.25
N TYR A 151 13.26 1.99 -19.54
CA TYR A 151 12.10 1.91 -18.66
C TYR A 151 12.13 2.96 -17.56
N LYS A 152 13.26 3.10 -16.85
CA LYS A 152 13.43 4.11 -15.80
C LYS A 152 13.25 5.54 -16.34
N ALA A 153 13.73 5.81 -17.56
CA ALA A 153 13.54 7.09 -18.22
C ALA A 153 12.06 7.36 -18.54
N GLU A 154 11.34 6.37 -19.08
CA GLU A 154 9.90 6.50 -19.36
C GLU A 154 9.08 6.60 -18.07
N PHE A 155 9.41 5.83 -17.02
CA PHE A 155 8.79 5.97 -15.70
C PHE A 155 8.94 7.41 -15.19
N ARG A 156 10.16 7.94 -15.18
CA ARG A 156 10.43 9.32 -14.75
C ARG A 156 9.63 10.34 -15.57
N LYS A 157 9.62 10.18 -16.90
CA LYS A 157 8.89 11.07 -17.83
C LYS A 157 7.39 11.07 -17.55
N HIS A 158 6.78 9.91 -17.33
CA HIS A 158 5.33 9.79 -17.23
C HIS A 158 4.79 10.00 -15.81
N LEU A 159 5.49 9.53 -14.78
CA LEU A 159 5.00 9.58 -13.40
C LEU A 159 5.41 10.86 -12.68
N GLY A 160 6.52 11.51 -13.08
CA GLY A 160 6.88 12.84 -12.56
C GLY A 160 7.20 12.85 -11.06
N MET A 161 7.77 11.76 -10.53
CA MET A 161 8.21 11.69 -9.14
C MET A 161 9.32 12.71 -8.83
N PRO A 162 9.49 13.12 -7.56
CA PRO A 162 10.50 14.12 -7.18
C PRO A 162 11.92 13.75 -7.64
N LEU A 163 12.70 14.78 -8.00
CA LEU A 163 14.05 14.61 -8.56
C LEU A 163 15.17 14.82 -7.53
N ASN A 164 14.87 14.69 -6.24
CA ASN A 164 15.80 14.90 -5.12
C ASN A 164 16.53 13.61 -4.67
N GLY A 165 16.54 12.60 -5.53
CA GLY A 165 17.33 11.37 -5.40
C GLY A 165 18.83 11.55 -5.65
N PRO A 166 19.61 10.47 -5.53
CA PRO A 166 21.01 10.49 -5.93
C PRO A 166 21.10 10.67 -7.45
N GLU A 167 22.22 11.22 -7.95
CA GLU A 167 22.35 11.70 -9.34
C GLU A 167 21.91 10.67 -10.39
N HIS A 168 22.30 9.41 -10.21
CA HIS A 168 22.04 8.29 -11.12
C HIS A 168 20.60 7.71 -11.03
N MET A 169 19.78 8.16 -10.08
CA MET A 169 18.42 7.63 -9.82
C MET A 169 17.39 8.73 -9.56
N LYS A 170 17.62 9.95 -10.08
CA LYS A 170 16.66 11.05 -9.94
C LYS A 170 15.30 10.65 -10.55
N GLY A 171 14.26 10.69 -9.74
CA GLY A 171 12.89 10.35 -10.15
C GLY A 171 12.56 8.86 -10.06
N THR A 172 13.51 8.00 -9.65
CA THR A 172 13.25 6.59 -9.32
C THR A 172 13.54 6.29 -7.85
N ALA A 173 14.52 6.98 -7.27
CA ALA A 173 14.70 7.15 -5.82
C ALA A 173 14.47 8.62 -5.45
N PHE A 174 13.73 8.87 -4.37
CA PHE A 174 13.35 10.22 -3.94
C PHE A 174 12.80 10.24 -2.52
N TRP A 175 12.60 11.42 -1.95
CA TRP A 175 12.01 11.56 -0.62
C TRP A 175 11.08 12.77 -0.52
N TRP A 176 10.18 12.76 0.45
CA TRP A 176 9.41 13.92 0.85
C TRP A 176 9.09 13.87 2.34
N LYS A 177 8.88 15.04 2.94
CA LYS A 177 8.32 15.13 4.30
C LYS A 177 6.85 15.47 4.21
N HIS A 178 6.07 14.81 5.03
CA HIS A 178 4.67 15.16 5.25
C HIS A 178 4.38 15.14 6.73
N LYS A 179 4.09 16.32 7.29
CA LYS A 179 3.85 16.51 8.73
C LYS A 179 5.01 15.91 9.54
N ASN A 180 4.76 14.89 10.35
CA ASN A 180 5.71 14.25 11.25
C ASN A 180 6.36 12.96 10.69
N VAL A 181 6.24 12.70 9.39
CA VAL A 181 6.81 11.51 8.73
C VAL A 181 7.74 11.92 7.59
N LEU A 182 8.90 11.27 7.52
CA LEU A 182 9.76 11.24 6.34
C LEU A 182 9.42 10.00 5.50
N PHE A 183 9.11 10.23 4.23
CA PHE A 183 8.91 9.16 3.25
C PHE A 183 10.10 9.10 2.30
N ILE A 184 10.56 7.89 2.00
CA ILE A 184 11.67 7.66 1.08
C ILE A 184 11.28 6.53 0.12
N SER A 185 11.28 6.82 -1.17
CA SER A 185 11.24 5.82 -2.23
C SER A 185 12.66 5.43 -2.60
N VAL A 186 12.96 4.14 -2.61
CA VAL A 186 14.23 3.61 -3.12
C VAL A 186 14.01 2.87 -4.44
N ASP A 187 15.02 2.90 -5.30
CA ASP A 187 15.11 2.12 -6.52
C ASP A 187 15.87 0.84 -6.18
N VAL A 188 15.15 -0.25 -5.96
CA VAL A 188 15.75 -1.53 -5.56
C VAL A 188 16.36 -2.31 -6.74
N PHE A 189 16.46 -1.73 -7.93
CA PHE A 189 16.93 -2.40 -9.14
C PHE A 189 18.25 -1.78 -9.61
N GLU A 190 19.33 -2.16 -8.93
CA GLU A 190 20.70 -1.71 -9.23
C GLU A 190 21.31 -2.55 -10.37
N GLU A 191 22.16 -1.92 -11.18
CA GLU A 191 23.03 -2.65 -12.09
C GLU A 191 23.98 -3.55 -11.29
N GLY A 192 24.07 -4.82 -11.67
CA GLY A 192 24.98 -5.76 -11.05
C GLY A 192 24.59 -7.20 -11.29
N GLU A 193 25.59 -8.06 -11.42
CA GLU A 193 25.36 -9.49 -11.62
C GLU A 193 24.62 -10.11 -10.43
N SER A 194 23.58 -10.89 -10.76
CA SER A 194 22.81 -11.66 -9.79
C SER A 194 22.26 -12.93 -10.41
N ALA A 195 21.57 -13.74 -9.61
CA ALA A 195 20.79 -14.87 -10.11
C ALA A 195 19.68 -14.43 -11.09
N GLN A 196 19.30 -13.15 -11.14
CA GLN A 196 18.33 -12.63 -12.11
C GLN A 196 18.98 -12.09 -13.39
N GLY A 197 20.31 -12.13 -13.54
CA GLY A 197 21.02 -11.58 -14.71
C GLY A 197 21.73 -10.27 -14.37
N ALA A 198 21.58 -9.26 -15.22
CA ALA A 198 22.35 -8.01 -15.15
C ALA A 198 21.89 -7.01 -14.07
N ILE A 199 20.78 -7.30 -13.39
CA ILE A 199 20.21 -6.47 -12.33
C ILE A 199 20.27 -7.23 -11.00
N ARG A 200 20.64 -6.50 -9.95
CA ARG A 200 20.72 -7.00 -8.58
C ARG A 200 19.70 -6.26 -7.72
N ALA A 201 18.74 -7.02 -7.18
CA ALA A 201 17.76 -6.49 -6.25
C ALA A 201 18.44 -6.01 -4.94
N GLY A 202 18.24 -4.75 -4.56
CA GLY A 202 18.71 -4.13 -3.33
C GLY A 202 19.11 -2.66 -3.50
N VAL A 203 19.54 -2.03 -2.40
CA VAL A 203 20.01 -0.64 -2.37
C VAL A 203 21.47 -0.65 -1.93
N THR A 204 22.38 -0.20 -2.80
CA THR A 204 23.83 -0.25 -2.53
C THR A 204 24.54 1.05 -2.94
N GLY A 205 25.85 1.11 -2.71
CA GLY A 205 26.73 2.19 -3.17
C GLY A 205 26.19 3.60 -2.86
N LYS A 206 26.20 4.46 -3.88
CA LYS A 206 25.80 5.87 -3.76
C LYS A 206 24.33 6.06 -3.38
N GLN A 207 23.45 5.11 -3.73
CA GLN A 207 22.05 5.19 -3.30
C GLN A 207 21.93 4.91 -1.80
N LEU A 208 22.67 3.92 -1.28
CA LEU A 208 22.68 3.62 0.14
C LEU A 208 23.27 4.76 0.97
N GLU A 209 24.37 5.36 0.50
CA GLU A 209 24.96 6.56 1.11
C GLU A 209 23.96 7.73 1.13
N TRP A 210 23.24 7.94 0.03
CA TRP A 210 22.18 8.94 -0.07
C TRP A 210 21.03 8.66 0.91
N LEU A 211 20.57 7.40 1.01
CA LEU A 211 19.51 7.00 1.94
C LEU A 211 19.91 7.32 3.38
N GLU A 212 21.11 6.93 3.81
CA GLU A 212 21.63 7.21 5.15
C GLU A 212 21.75 8.72 5.39
N ALA A 213 22.21 9.49 4.41
CA ALA A 213 22.30 10.93 4.51
C ALA A 213 20.92 11.59 4.65
N VAL A 214 19.92 11.18 3.85
CA VAL A 214 18.56 11.70 3.92
C VAL A 214 17.94 11.45 5.30
N ILE A 215 18.07 10.23 5.84
CA ILE A 215 17.53 9.92 7.17
C ILE A 215 18.25 10.75 8.24
N THR A 216 19.59 10.83 8.19
CA THR A 216 20.40 11.58 9.17
C THR A 216 20.08 13.07 9.17
N GLN A 217 19.89 13.66 7.98
CA GLN A 217 19.54 15.08 7.82
C GLN A 217 18.12 15.42 8.29
N ASN A 218 17.25 14.41 8.42
CA ASN A 218 15.86 14.56 8.83
C ASN A 218 15.58 13.87 10.19
N LYS A 219 16.59 13.74 11.05
CA LYS A 219 16.48 13.06 12.36
C LYS A 219 15.46 13.69 13.32
N GLU A 220 14.95 14.88 13.01
CA GLU A 220 13.88 15.53 13.78
C GLU A 220 12.51 14.88 13.55
N VAL A 221 12.31 14.17 12.43
CA VAL A 221 11.06 13.43 12.21
C VAL A 221 11.04 12.19 13.08
N ARG A 222 9.89 11.88 13.66
CA ARG A 222 9.76 10.68 14.51
C ARG A 222 9.62 9.42 13.69
N HIS A 223 8.84 9.49 12.62
CA HIS A 223 8.49 8.34 11.80
C HIS A 223 9.24 8.40 10.47
N VAL A 224 9.86 7.28 10.10
CA VAL A 224 10.47 7.11 8.78
C VAL A 224 9.80 5.94 8.09
N VAL A 225 9.28 6.18 6.89
CA VAL A 225 8.65 5.17 6.04
C VAL A 225 9.48 5.06 4.77
N VAL A 226 9.99 3.86 4.51
CA VAL A 226 10.71 3.53 3.28
C VAL A 226 9.80 2.67 2.40
N MET A 227 9.72 2.96 1.11
CA MET A 227 9.05 2.12 0.13
C MET A 227 10.02 1.67 -0.96
N GLY A 228 9.95 0.39 -1.30
CA GLY A 228 10.73 -0.27 -2.34
C GLY A 228 10.10 -1.62 -2.66
N HIS A 229 10.23 -2.11 -3.89
CA HIS A 229 9.37 -3.21 -4.32
C HIS A 229 9.71 -4.57 -3.73
N THR A 230 11.00 -4.92 -3.63
CA THR A 230 11.43 -6.26 -3.21
C THR A 230 11.47 -6.40 -1.69
N PRO A 231 10.87 -7.46 -1.10
CA PRO A 231 11.00 -7.71 0.33
C PRO A 231 12.45 -8.01 0.72
N CYS A 232 12.86 -7.54 1.91
CA CYS A 232 14.17 -7.81 2.52
C CYS A 232 14.11 -8.99 3.48
N LEU A 233 13.05 -9.06 4.29
CA LEU A 233 12.82 -10.16 5.21
C LEU A 233 11.99 -11.25 4.56
N GLY A 234 12.48 -12.48 4.66
CA GLY A 234 11.76 -13.68 4.23
C GLY A 234 11.81 -14.79 5.28
N PRO A 235 11.13 -15.93 5.03
CA PRO A 235 10.31 -16.20 3.85
C PRO A 235 8.97 -15.42 3.84
N VAL A 236 8.50 -15.09 2.64
CA VAL A 236 7.25 -14.38 2.35
C VAL A 236 6.24 -15.28 1.64
N ARG A 237 4.96 -15.09 1.94
CA ARG A 237 3.84 -15.69 1.17
C ARG A 237 3.83 -15.12 -0.24
N LYS A 238 3.46 -15.94 -1.21
CA LYS A 238 3.46 -15.55 -2.63
C LYS A 238 2.21 -16.02 -3.36
N TRP A 239 1.66 -15.22 -4.26
CA TRP A 239 0.56 -15.61 -5.14
C TRP A 239 0.78 -15.09 -6.57
N SER A 240 1.01 -15.99 -7.52
CA SER A 240 1.22 -15.59 -8.93
C SER A 240 2.37 -14.58 -9.06
N SER A 241 3.49 -14.86 -8.41
CA SER A 241 4.64 -13.95 -8.25
C SER A 241 5.95 -14.71 -8.43
N SER A 242 7.00 -14.02 -8.91
CA SER A 242 8.36 -14.57 -8.99
C SER A 242 8.93 -14.82 -7.60
N GLY A 243 8.59 -13.95 -6.64
CA GLY A 243 9.08 -13.97 -5.28
C GLY A 243 10.49 -13.42 -5.18
N LEU A 244 10.80 -12.40 -5.99
CA LEU A 244 12.07 -11.70 -5.92
C LEU A 244 12.27 -11.14 -4.51
N MET A 245 13.51 -11.18 -4.05
CA MET A 245 13.89 -10.72 -2.73
C MET A 245 15.13 -9.84 -2.87
N THR A 246 15.25 -8.85 -1.99
CA THR A 246 16.49 -8.08 -1.86
C THR A 246 17.67 -9.02 -1.61
N THR A 247 18.74 -8.85 -2.38
CA THR A 247 19.94 -9.68 -2.28
C THR A 247 20.58 -9.49 -0.91
N GLY A 248 20.85 -10.60 -0.21
CA GLY A 248 21.36 -10.60 1.17
C GLY A 248 20.28 -10.43 2.24
N GLY A 249 19.05 -10.07 1.87
CA GLY A 249 17.90 -9.97 2.77
C GLY A 249 18.18 -9.14 4.02
N ARG A 250 17.97 -9.72 5.20
CA ARG A 250 18.26 -9.09 6.51
C ARG A 250 19.73 -8.69 6.68
N GLU A 251 20.66 -9.44 6.10
CA GLU A 251 22.10 -9.17 6.20
C GLU A 251 22.58 -8.14 5.16
N SER A 252 21.69 -7.66 4.28
CA SER A 252 22.02 -6.60 3.34
C SER A 252 22.34 -5.30 4.07
N ALA A 253 23.30 -4.54 3.55
CA ALA A 253 23.62 -3.21 4.08
C ALA A 253 22.40 -2.28 4.05
N PHE A 254 21.47 -2.50 3.11
CA PHE A 254 20.19 -1.79 3.07
C PHE A 254 19.34 -2.03 4.32
N TRP A 255 19.07 -3.28 4.67
CA TRP A 255 18.29 -3.61 5.88
C TRP A 255 18.99 -3.14 7.15
N GLN A 256 20.30 -3.38 7.25
CA GLN A 256 21.11 -2.96 8.41
C GLN A 256 21.10 -1.43 8.58
N THR A 257 21.08 -0.66 7.49
CA THR A 257 20.94 0.81 7.53
C THR A 257 19.57 1.21 8.05
N MET A 258 18.48 0.60 7.56
CA MET A 258 17.14 0.87 8.06
C MET A 258 16.99 0.57 9.56
N ALA A 259 17.54 -0.56 10.01
CA ALA A 259 17.55 -0.96 11.42
C ALA A 259 18.36 0.03 12.28
N LYS A 260 19.59 0.35 11.87
CA LYS A 260 20.47 1.33 12.54
C LYS A 260 19.79 2.68 12.75
N HIS A 261 19.07 3.15 11.73
CA HIS A 261 18.36 4.43 11.75
C HIS A 261 16.90 4.34 12.22
N LYS A 262 16.49 3.20 12.77
CA LYS A 262 15.17 2.98 13.40
C LYS A 262 13.98 3.28 12.49
N VAL A 263 14.10 2.97 11.20
CA VAL A 263 13.00 3.08 10.24
C VAL A 263 11.74 2.41 10.80
N SER A 264 10.60 3.09 10.71
CA SER A 264 9.33 2.59 11.27
C SER A 264 8.75 1.49 10.39
N LEU A 265 8.59 1.79 9.11
CA LEU A 265 7.94 0.92 8.13
C LEU A 265 8.80 0.76 6.88
N TYR A 266 8.93 -0.47 6.40
CA TYR A 266 9.35 -0.79 5.04
C TYR A 266 8.18 -1.38 4.27
N LEU A 267 7.70 -0.67 3.26
CA LEU A 267 6.54 -1.06 2.44
C LEU A 267 7.03 -1.64 1.12
N CYS A 268 6.62 -2.88 0.82
CA CYS A 268 7.03 -3.58 -0.39
C CYS A 268 5.91 -4.38 -1.05
N GLY A 269 6.10 -4.68 -2.34
CA GLY A 269 5.18 -5.40 -3.22
C GLY A 269 5.73 -6.78 -3.58
N GLU A 270 5.75 -7.08 -4.89
CA GLU A 270 6.32 -8.25 -5.59
C GLU A 270 5.53 -9.54 -5.38
N VAL A 271 5.03 -9.77 -4.17
CA VAL A 271 4.58 -11.11 -3.75
C VAL A 271 3.08 -11.35 -3.92
N HIS A 272 2.31 -10.29 -4.17
CA HIS A 272 0.84 -10.28 -4.33
C HIS A 272 0.08 -11.00 -3.21
N ALA A 273 0.69 -11.06 -2.03
CA ALA A 273 0.18 -11.74 -0.86
C ALA A 273 0.72 -11.07 0.41
N ILE A 274 -0.06 -11.08 1.48
CA ILE A 274 0.27 -10.32 2.69
C ILE A 274 1.29 -11.09 3.53
N THR A 275 2.47 -10.53 3.78
CA THR A 275 3.42 -10.94 4.83
C THR A 275 3.90 -9.73 5.63
N CYS A 276 3.63 -9.74 6.93
CA CYS A 276 4.05 -8.69 7.85
C CYS A 276 5.14 -9.24 8.75
N THR A 277 6.37 -8.77 8.63
CA THR A 277 7.51 -9.26 9.42
C THR A 277 8.12 -8.11 10.18
N GLU A 278 8.22 -8.24 11.51
CA GLU A 278 8.98 -7.30 12.34
C GLU A 278 10.31 -7.92 12.74
N ARG A 279 11.41 -7.24 12.40
CA ARG A 279 12.76 -7.58 12.87
C ARG A 279 13.54 -6.30 13.09
N ASP A 280 14.45 -6.31 14.05
CA ASP A 280 15.40 -5.21 14.29
C ASP A 280 14.72 -3.84 14.52
N GLY A 281 13.49 -3.85 15.04
CA GLY A 281 12.70 -2.63 15.28
C GLY A 281 12.03 -2.03 14.04
N VAL A 282 12.11 -2.69 12.88
CA VAL A 282 11.49 -2.27 11.61
C VAL A 282 10.35 -3.24 11.25
N GLN A 283 9.19 -2.70 10.90
CA GLN A 283 8.08 -3.51 10.35
C GLN A 283 8.12 -3.48 8.82
N GLN A 284 8.45 -4.62 8.22
CA GLN A 284 8.23 -4.86 6.80
C GLN A 284 6.79 -5.29 6.56
N VAL A 285 6.12 -4.70 5.57
CA VAL A 285 4.81 -5.14 5.09
C VAL A 285 4.92 -5.40 3.59
N ALA A 286 5.10 -6.68 3.23
CA ALA A 286 4.99 -7.16 1.85
C ALA A 286 3.51 -7.44 1.58
N HIS A 287 2.90 -6.74 0.64
CA HIS A 287 1.48 -6.94 0.32
C HIS A 287 1.19 -6.55 -1.13
N GLY A 288 -0.07 -6.27 -1.48
CA GLY A 288 -0.48 -5.95 -2.86
C GLY A 288 -1.27 -7.08 -3.51
N GLY A 289 -1.71 -6.87 -4.75
CA GLY A 289 -2.53 -7.84 -5.45
C GLY A 289 -2.52 -7.66 -6.96
N LEU A 290 -2.54 -8.78 -7.67
CA LEU A 290 -2.52 -8.83 -9.13
C LEU A 290 -3.95 -8.85 -9.68
N ILE A 291 -4.46 -7.67 -10.08
CA ILE A 291 -5.85 -7.51 -10.55
C ILE A 291 -6.05 -8.18 -11.91
N GLY A 292 -7.19 -8.85 -12.09
CA GLY A 292 -7.49 -9.64 -13.29
C GLY A 292 -6.91 -11.06 -13.29
N TYR A 293 -6.22 -11.46 -12.21
CA TYR A 293 -5.71 -12.81 -12.00
C TYR A 293 -6.10 -13.37 -10.63
N ASN A 294 -5.68 -12.66 -9.58
CA ASN A 294 -5.90 -13.11 -8.22
C ASN A 294 -7.33 -12.78 -7.79
N ARG A 295 -7.85 -13.53 -6.82
CA ARG A 295 -9.24 -13.37 -6.34
C ARG A 295 -9.36 -12.45 -5.13
N ARG A 296 -8.26 -11.85 -4.69
CA ARG A 296 -8.20 -10.98 -3.51
C ARG A 296 -7.25 -9.82 -3.77
N ILE A 297 -7.71 -8.64 -3.40
CA ILE A 297 -6.96 -7.39 -3.46
C ILE A 297 -6.96 -6.77 -2.09
N ASN A 298 -5.83 -6.21 -1.69
CA ASN A 298 -5.66 -5.60 -0.39
C ASN A 298 -5.02 -4.22 -0.49
N TYR A 299 -5.28 -3.40 0.52
CA TYR A 299 -4.52 -2.19 0.80
C TYR A 299 -4.31 -2.08 2.30
N MET A 300 -3.36 -1.25 2.70
CA MET A 300 -3.09 -0.96 4.10
C MET A 300 -3.41 0.49 4.39
N VAL A 301 -4.22 0.73 5.42
CA VAL A 301 -4.43 2.04 6.01
C VAL A 301 -3.40 2.27 7.09
N VAL A 302 -2.77 3.44 7.10
CA VAL A 302 -1.85 3.86 8.16
C VAL A 302 -2.36 5.16 8.77
N ASP A 303 -2.81 5.07 10.02
CA ASP A 303 -3.13 6.21 10.85
C ASP A 303 -1.88 6.70 11.58
N VAL A 304 -1.51 7.95 11.34
CA VAL A 304 -0.29 8.56 11.83
C VAL A 304 -0.63 9.51 12.97
N TYR A 305 -0.12 9.17 14.15
CA TYR A 305 -0.18 10.00 15.34
C TYR A 305 1.19 10.63 15.60
N PRO A 306 1.28 11.66 16.46
CA PRO A 306 2.56 12.24 16.86
C PRO A 306 3.55 11.23 17.44
N ASP A 307 3.08 10.14 18.04
CA ASP A 307 3.84 9.23 18.89
C ASP A 307 3.77 7.75 18.47
N ARG A 308 2.88 7.41 17.53
CA ARG A 308 2.67 6.03 17.06
C ARG A 308 2.15 5.97 15.62
N LEU A 309 2.24 4.79 15.03
CA LEU A 309 1.56 4.42 13.78
C LEU A 309 0.57 3.30 14.07
N GLU A 310 -0.66 3.42 13.58
CA GLU A 310 -1.66 2.35 13.64
C GLU A 310 -1.90 1.84 12.23
N LEU A 311 -1.62 0.55 12.01
CA LEU A 311 -1.70 -0.09 10.70
C LEU A 311 -2.92 -0.99 10.67
N THR A 312 -3.73 -0.87 9.61
CA THR A 312 -4.84 -1.79 9.33
C THR A 312 -4.75 -2.29 7.90
N LEU A 313 -4.49 -3.59 7.73
CA LEU A 313 -4.59 -4.27 6.45
C LEU A 313 -6.03 -4.66 6.18
N LYS A 314 -6.51 -4.34 4.97
CA LYS A 314 -7.86 -4.66 4.53
C LYS A 314 -7.82 -5.41 3.21
N GLU A 315 -8.71 -6.37 3.03
CA GLU A 315 -8.81 -7.20 1.82
C GLU A 315 -10.26 -7.26 1.33
N ILE A 316 -10.44 -7.35 0.02
CA ILE A 316 -11.72 -7.66 -0.62
C ILE A 316 -11.53 -8.79 -1.64
N ASP A 317 -12.56 -9.62 -1.79
CA ASP A 317 -12.61 -10.65 -2.81
C ASP A 317 -13.05 -10.02 -4.15
N ILE A 318 -12.38 -10.39 -5.24
CA ILE A 318 -12.75 -10.05 -6.62
C ILE A 318 -12.99 -11.32 -7.43
N VAL A 319 -13.73 -11.18 -8.53
CA VAL A 319 -14.10 -12.28 -9.43
C VAL A 319 -13.60 -11.97 -10.85
N PRO A 320 -12.34 -12.31 -11.16
CA PRO A 320 -11.84 -12.29 -12.52
C PRO A 320 -12.54 -13.37 -13.37
N SER A 321 -12.99 -13.05 -14.58
CA SER A 321 -13.70 -14.00 -15.44
C SER A 321 -13.55 -13.72 -16.94
N GLY A 322 -13.90 -14.72 -17.76
CA GLY A 322 -13.92 -14.61 -19.21
C GLY A 322 -12.61 -15.00 -19.90
N LYS A 323 -12.40 -14.52 -21.13
CA LYS A 323 -11.18 -14.77 -21.93
C LYS A 323 -9.99 -13.95 -21.43
N LYS A 324 -8.79 -14.31 -21.90
CA LYS A 324 -7.57 -13.55 -21.65
C LYS A 324 -7.52 -12.29 -22.53
N LEU A 325 -7.27 -11.13 -21.93
CA LEU A 325 -6.97 -9.90 -22.66
C LEU A 325 -5.62 -9.99 -23.37
N TRP A 326 -5.41 -9.11 -24.34
CA TRP A 326 -4.10 -8.96 -24.96
C TRP A 326 -3.14 -8.23 -24.01
N GLN A 327 -1.91 -8.71 -23.92
CA GLN A 327 -0.78 -8.09 -23.23
C GLN A 327 0.52 -8.69 -23.81
N PRO A 328 1.64 -7.95 -23.86
CA PRO A 328 2.93 -8.52 -24.26
C PRO A 328 3.29 -9.78 -23.45
N GLY A 329 3.72 -10.82 -24.16
CA GLY A 329 3.99 -12.12 -23.57
C GLY A 329 2.74 -12.97 -23.26
N ASN A 330 2.89 -13.86 -22.28
CA ASN A 330 1.90 -14.90 -21.94
C ASN A 330 1.17 -14.65 -20.62
N ASN A 331 1.66 -13.71 -19.80
CA ASN A 331 0.97 -13.24 -18.62
C ASN A 331 -0.14 -12.32 -19.11
N ARG A 332 -1.38 -12.82 -19.16
CA ARG A 332 -2.54 -12.07 -19.66
C ARG A 332 -3.70 -12.12 -18.67
N PRO A 333 -4.24 -10.96 -18.25
CA PRO A 333 -5.33 -10.93 -17.29
C PRO A 333 -6.64 -11.34 -17.94
N LEU A 334 -7.66 -11.61 -17.12
CA LEU A 334 -8.99 -11.96 -17.60
C LEU A 334 -9.81 -10.72 -18.01
N GLU A 335 -10.71 -10.89 -18.97
CA GLU A 335 -11.42 -9.79 -19.64
C GLU A 335 -12.38 -9.02 -18.71
N ASN A 336 -12.92 -9.68 -17.69
CA ASN A 336 -13.79 -9.05 -16.71
C ASN A 336 -13.19 -9.14 -15.31
N VAL A 337 -13.39 -8.08 -14.52
CA VAL A 337 -13.12 -8.05 -13.08
C VAL A 337 -14.36 -7.53 -12.38
N ASP A 338 -14.98 -8.40 -11.58
CA ASP A 338 -16.18 -8.05 -10.83
C ASP A 338 -15.94 -8.08 -9.32
N ILE A 339 -16.79 -7.35 -8.59
CA ILE A 339 -16.99 -7.51 -7.15
C ILE A 339 -18.47 -7.82 -6.99
N SER A 340 -18.81 -9.00 -6.47
CA SER A 340 -20.21 -9.39 -6.37
C SER A 340 -21.01 -8.43 -5.49
N PRO A 341 -22.33 -8.27 -5.67
CA PRO A 341 -23.15 -7.39 -4.84
C PRO A 341 -23.01 -7.67 -3.33
N GLU A 342 -22.89 -8.95 -2.95
CA GLU A 342 -22.64 -9.37 -1.57
C GLU A 342 -21.28 -8.84 -1.06
N MET A 343 -20.22 -8.94 -1.88
CA MET A 343 -18.90 -8.44 -1.50
C MET A 343 -18.84 -6.90 -1.48
N GLN A 344 -19.58 -6.22 -2.36
CA GLN A 344 -19.72 -4.76 -2.32
C GLN A 344 -20.48 -4.31 -1.07
N GLN A 345 -21.54 -5.03 -0.68
CA GLN A 345 -22.29 -4.72 0.54
C GLN A 345 -21.45 -4.96 1.79
N ARG A 346 -20.67 -6.05 1.82
CA ARG A 346 -19.75 -6.36 2.94
C ARG A 346 -18.59 -5.36 3.01
N GLY A 347 -18.10 -4.94 1.86
CA GLY A 347 -16.92 -4.12 1.72
C GLY A 347 -15.62 -4.82 2.10
N TYR A 348 -14.57 -3.99 2.25
CA TYR A 348 -13.25 -4.42 2.66
C TYR A 348 -13.27 -4.93 4.11
N VAL A 349 -12.66 -6.10 4.34
CA VAL A 349 -12.57 -6.74 5.66
C VAL A 349 -11.16 -6.53 6.23
N ALA A 350 -11.06 -6.19 7.51
CA ALA A 350 -9.77 -6.10 8.19
C ALA A 350 -9.17 -7.50 8.38
N VAL A 351 -7.91 -7.67 7.96
CA VAL A 351 -7.18 -8.94 8.03
C VAL A 351 -5.88 -8.85 8.83
N GLY A 352 -5.51 -7.65 9.28
CA GLY A 352 -4.40 -7.45 10.19
C GLY A 352 -4.45 -6.07 10.83
N LYS A 353 -4.10 -5.99 12.12
CA LYS A 353 -3.88 -4.72 12.82
C LYS A 353 -2.63 -4.77 13.69
N VAL A 354 -1.93 -3.65 13.82
CA VAL A 354 -0.83 -3.46 14.78
C VAL A 354 -0.66 -1.98 15.11
N THR A 355 -0.21 -1.70 16.33
CA THR A 355 0.24 -0.36 16.75
C THR A 355 1.76 -0.38 16.90
N LEU A 356 2.46 0.46 16.15
CA LEU A 356 3.89 0.75 16.34
C LEU A 356 3.99 1.94 17.28
N ASN A 357 4.42 1.70 18.51
CA ASN A 357 4.54 2.73 19.53
C ASN A 357 6.00 3.21 19.63
N ASP A 358 6.21 4.47 19.26
CA ASP A 358 7.51 5.10 19.12
C ASP A 358 7.89 5.92 20.37
N THR A 359 7.10 5.84 21.44
CA THR A 359 7.46 6.41 22.76
C THR A 359 8.46 5.52 23.52
N ALA A 360 8.46 4.22 23.22
CA ALA A 360 9.37 3.26 23.84
C ALA A 360 10.72 3.19 23.09
N SER A 361 11.81 2.91 23.82
CA SER A 361 13.12 2.60 23.24
C SER A 361 13.65 1.28 23.83
N PRO A 362 13.62 0.16 23.09
CA PRO A 362 13.22 0.03 21.68
C PRO A 362 11.72 0.21 21.44
N ARG A 363 11.34 0.54 20.18
CA ARG A 363 9.94 0.62 19.70
C ARG A 363 9.18 -0.65 20.04
N THR A 364 7.94 -0.52 20.50
CA THR A 364 7.05 -1.65 20.78
C THR A 364 6.00 -1.85 19.68
N PHE A 365 5.56 -3.09 19.53
CA PHE A 365 4.57 -3.48 18.53
C PHE A 365 3.38 -4.13 19.24
N GLU A 366 2.37 -3.33 19.49
CA GLU A 366 1.25 -3.62 20.37
C GLU A 366 0.01 -4.01 19.56
N ASN A 367 -0.99 -4.61 20.24
CA ASN A 367 -2.30 -4.90 19.67
C ASN A 367 -2.26 -5.70 18.34
N ARG A 368 -1.28 -6.60 18.21
CA ARG A 368 -1.11 -7.43 17.01
C ARG A 368 -2.33 -8.32 16.79
N GLN A 369 -2.91 -8.25 15.60
CA GLN A 369 -4.02 -9.08 15.16
C GLN A 369 -3.82 -9.55 13.72
N GLY A 370 -4.44 -10.68 13.36
CA GLY A 370 -4.39 -11.25 12.02
C GLY A 370 -2.96 -11.41 11.50
N TYR A 371 -2.68 -10.92 10.29
CA TYR A 371 -1.37 -11.03 9.63
C TYR A 371 -0.18 -10.46 10.42
N PHE A 372 -0.40 -9.59 11.41
CA PHE A 372 0.68 -9.04 12.26
C PHE A 372 1.03 -9.91 13.48
N LEU A 373 0.32 -11.02 13.72
CA LEU A 373 0.66 -11.95 14.80
C LEU A 373 2.01 -12.63 14.52
N LYS A 374 2.83 -12.79 15.57
CA LYS A 374 4.17 -13.40 15.49
C LYS A 374 4.21 -14.74 14.75
N LYS A 375 3.18 -15.58 14.92
CA LYS A 375 3.06 -16.87 14.23
C LYS A 375 2.91 -16.78 12.70
N TYR A 376 2.64 -15.60 12.13
CA TYR A 376 2.45 -15.39 10.69
C TYR A 376 3.53 -14.51 10.04
N GLU A 377 4.55 -14.11 10.80
CA GLU A 377 5.63 -13.22 10.35
C GLU A 377 6.51 -13.82 9.25
N THR A 378 6.57 -15.14 9.16
CA THR A 378 7.30 -15.86 8.12
C THR A 378 6.42 -16.99 7.60
N SER A 379 6.31 -17.12 6.29
CA SER A 379 5.60 -18.26 5.70
C SER A 379 6.16 -18.55 4.32
N THR A 380 6.24 -19.84 4.00
CA THR A 380 6.58 -20.35 2.67
C THR A 380 5.33 -20.69 1.86
N ASP A 381 4.14 -20.34 2.36
CA ASP A 381 2.88 -20.67 1.69
C ASP A 381 2.84 -19.99 0.31
N ARG A 382 2.56 -20.81 -0.70
CA ARG A 382 2.01 -20.30 -1.95
C ARG A 382 0.54 -20.05 -1.69
N ALA A 383 0.17 -18.79 -1.51
CA ALA A 383 -1.23 -18.41 -1.38
C ALA A 383 -1.98 -18.89 -2.63
N GLY A 384 -3.05 -19.63 -2.37
CA GLY A 384 -3.98 -20.16 -3.35
C GLY A 384 -5.39 -20.02 -2.80
N PRO A 385 -6.44 -20.30 -3.61
CA PRO A 385 -7.82 -19.97 -3.27
C PRO A 385 -8.42 -20.63 -2.00
N SER A 386 -7.68 -21.43 -1.23
CA SER A 386 -8.23 -22.29 -0.16
C SER A 386 -7.58 -22.19 1.23
N LYS A 387 -6.67 -21.24 1.51
CA LYS A 387 -6.24 -20.99 2.90
C LYS A 387 -6.63 -19.59 3.33
N GLN A 388 -7.90 -19.45 3.73
CA GLN A 388 -8.35 -18.31 4.53
C GLN A 388 -7.52 -18.30 5.82
N LEU A 389 -6.75 -17.24 6.03
CA LEU A 389 -6.39 -16.86 7.39
C LEU A 389 -7.64 -16.24 8.02
N PRO A 390 -7.86 -16.44 9.32
CA PRO A 390 -9.11 -16.03 9.95
C PRO A 390 -9.29 -14.52 9.83
N ARG A 391 -10.51 -14.12 9.47
CA ARG A 391 -10.89 -12.71 9.31
C ARG A 391 -11.04 -12.09 10.69
N ILE A 392 -10.68 -10.81 10.82
CA ILE A 392 -10.87 -10.09 12.08
C ILE A 392 -12.26 -9.47 12.03
N ASN A 393 -13.14 -9.84 12.97
CA ASN A 393 -14.41 -9.17 13.15
C ASN A 393 -14.18 -7.72 13.62
N LEU A 394 -15.14 -6.82 13.38
CA LEU A 394 -15.01 -5.40 13.74
C LEU A 394 -14.77 -5.16 15.24
N ASP A 395 -15.07 -6.14 16.10
CA ASP A 395 -14.84 -6.13 17.55
C ASP A 395 -13.47 -6.70 17.99
N GLY A 396 -12.61 -7.10 17.05
CA GLY A 396 -11.29 -7.67 17.34
C GLY A 396 -11.31 -9.16 17.64
N THR A 397 -12.46 -9.84 17.54
CA THR A 397 -12.51 -11.31 17.63
C THR A 397 -12.09 -11.97 16.32
N VAL A 398 -11.51 -13.16 16.43
CA VAL A 398 -11.16 -14.02 15.30
C VAL A 398 -12.48 -14.62 14.79
N GLY A 399 -12.92 -14.20 13.61
CA GLY A 399 -14.04 -14.83 12.91
C GLY A 399 -13.57 -16.09 12.18
N ASP A 400 -14.43 -17.11 12.14
CA ASP A 400 -14.20 -18.37 11.43
C ASP A 400 -13.91 -18.18 9.93
#